data_AF-A0A380END0-F1
#
_entry.id   AF-A0A380END0-F1
#
_cell.length_a   1.000
_cell.length_b   1.000
_cell.length_c   1.000
_cell.angle_alpha   90.00
_cell.angle_beta   90.00
_cell.angle_gamma   90.00
#
_symmetry.space_group_name_H-M   'P 1'
#
loop_
_entity.id
_entity.type
_entity.pdbx_description
1 polymer ?
#
loop_
_entity_poly.entity_id
_entity_poly.type
_entity_poly.pdbx_seq_one_letter_code
_entity_poly.pdbx_strand_id
1 'polypeptide(L)'
;MGYRKLGRTSDQRKAMLRDLATSLIISERIETTEARAKEVRSVVEKLITLGKKGDLASRRNAAKTLRNVEILNEDETTQTALQNYW
;
A
#
# COMPACT_ATOMS: atom_id res chain seq x y z
N MET A 1 19.49 7.33 -1.11
CA MET A 1 18.84 6.33 -0.23
C MET A 1 18.89 4.97 -0.93
N GLY A 2 19.67 4.02 -0.43
CA GLY A 2 19.74 2.66 -0.98
C GLY A 2 18.55 1.82 -0.53
N TYR A 3 18.05 0.94 -1.39
CA TYR A 3 16.99 -0.02 -1.06
C TYR A 3 17.59 -1.39 -0.75
N ARG A 4 16.93 -2.19 0.10
CA ARG A 4 17.38 -3.55 0.40
C ARG A 4 16.93 -4.53 -0.70
N LYS A 5 17.79 -5.47 -1.09
CA LYS A 5 17.46 -6.50 -2.09
C LYS A 5 16.46 -7.55 -1.56
N LEU A 6 16.41 -7.79 -0.24
CA LEU A 6 15.50 -8.74 0.42
C LEU A 6 15.50 -10.16 -0.19
N GLY A 7 16.63 -10.56 -0.81
CA GLY A 7 16.79 -11.86 -1.47
C GLY A 7 15.86 -12.09 -2.68
N ARG A 8 15.31 -11.03 -3.29
CA ARG A 8 14.34 -11.13 -4.40
C ARG A 8 14.80 -10.37 -5.64
N THR A 9 14.33 -10.81 -6.80
CA THR A 9 14.48 -10.03 -8.05
C THR A 9 13.69 -8.71 -7.94
N SER A 10 13.98 -7.76 -8.82
CA SER A 10 13.37 -6.43 -8.78
C SER A 10 11.83 -6.51 -8.83
N ASP A 11 11.30 -7.34 -9.72
CA ASP A 11 9.86 -7.49 -9.93
C ASP A 11 9.18 -8.14 -8.73
N GLN A 12 9.75 -9.24 -8.22
CA GLN A 12 9.25 -9.92 -7.03
C GLN A 12 9.28 -9.01 -5.80
N ARG A 13 10.34 -8.21 -5.63
CA ARG A 13 10.44 -7.26 -4.53
C ARG A 13 9.35 -6.20 -4.63
N LYS A 14 9.13 -5.64 -5.82
CA LYS A 14 8.10 -4.62 -6.06
C LYS A 14 6.70 -5.18 -5.79
N ALA A 15 6.41 -6.39 -6.26
CA ALA A 15 5.14 -7.07 -5.98
C ALA A 15 4.94 -7.29 -4.47
N MET A 16 5.93 -7.85 -3.77
CA MET A 16 5.84 -8.08 -2.32
C MET A 16 5.64 -6.77 -1.54
N LEU A 17 6.35 -5.70 -1.89
CA LEU A 17 6.18 -4.41 -1.21
C LEU A 17 4.79 -3.80 -1.46
N ARG A 18 4.23 -3.97 -2.67
CA ARG A 18 2.83 -3.58 -2.93
C ARG A 18 1.86 -4.38 -2.07
N ASP A 19 2.08 -5.68 -1.95
CA ASP A 19 1.19 -6.58 -1.19
C ASP A 19 1.20 -6.18 0.27
N LEU A 20 2.38 -6.04 0.88
CA LEU A 20 2.52 -5.64 2.28
C LEU A 20 1.97 -4.24 2.55
N ALA A 21 2.18 -3.29 1.66
CA ALA A 21 1.61 -1.94 1.80
C ALA A 21 0.07 -1.98 1.73
N THR A 22 -0.49 -2.78 0.82
CA THR A 22 -1.94 -2.93 0.68
C THR A 22 -2.54 -3.62 1.90
N SER A 23 -1.94 -4.73 2.37
CA SER A 23 -2.38 -5.42 3.59
C SER A 23 -2.29 -4.52 4.83
N LEU A 24 -1.24 -3.69 4.96
CA LEU A 24 -1.13 -2.76 6.08
C LEU A 24 -2.23 -1.69 6.08
N ILE A 25 -2.62 -1.20 4.90
CA ILE A 25 -3.70 -0.21 4.79
C ILE A 25 -5.07 -0.83 5.11
N ILE A 26 -5.29 -2.08 4.70
CA ILE A 26 -6.58 -2.76 4.91
C ILE A 26 -6.73 -3.23 6.36
N SER A 27 -5.70 -3.86 6.92
CA SER A 27 -5.75 -4.51 8.23
C SER A 27 -5.30 -3.62 9.38
N GLU A 28 -4.89 -2.37 9.09
CA GLU A 28 -4.35 -1.35 10.00
C GLU A 28 -3.04 -1.73 10.75
N ARG A 29 -2.76 -3.02 10.90
CA ARG A 29 -1.58 -3.60 11.53
C ARG A 29 -1.23 -4.91 10.83
N ILE A 30 0.05 -5.13 10.58
CA ILE A 30 0.59 -6.42 10.10
C ILE A 30 1.83 -6.81 10.88
N GLU A 31 2.07 -8.11 11.00
CA GLU A 31 3.30 -8.65 11.56
C GLU A 31 4.22 -9.12 10.43
N THR A 32 5.47 -8.63 10.44
CA THR A 32 6.46 -8.97 9.41
C THR A 32 7.87 -8.86 9.96
N THR A 33 8.85 -9.31 9.19
CA THR A 33 10.28 -9.20 9.57
C THR A 33 10.72 -7.74 9.61
N GLU A 34 11.62 -7.38 10.52
CA GLU A 34 12.13 -6.02 10.69
C GLU A 34 12.64 -5.38 9.39
N ALA A 35 13.42 -6.14 8.59
CA ALA A 35 13.95 -5.66 7.33
C ALA A 35 12.85 -5.32 6.31
N ARG A 36 11.78 -6.11 6.25
CA ARG A 36 10.62 -5.82 5.39
C ARG A 36 9.81 -4.64 5.91
N ALA A 37 9.60 -4.56 7.22
CA ALA A 37 8.89 -3.44 7.84
C ALA A 37 9.55 -2.09 7.52
N LYS A 38 10.88 -2.00 7.63
CA LYS A 38 11.65 -0.80 7.29
C LYS A 38 11.47 -0.35 5.83
N GLU A 39 11.40 -1.28 4.88
CA GLU A 39 11.18 -0.95 3.47
C GLU A 39 9.71 -0.58 3.18
N VAL A 40 8.75 -1.33 3.74
CA VAL A 40 7.31 -1.07 3.59
C VAL A 40 6.94 0.30 4.15
N ARG A 41 7.53 0.70 5.28
CA ARG A 41 7.32 2.02 5.88
C ARG A 41 7.52 3.15 4.88
N SER A 42 8.62 3.14 4.12
CA SER A 42 8.90 4.20 3.13
C SER A 42 7.89 4.23 1.98
N VAL A 43 7.34 3.08 1.61
CA VAL A 43 6.29 2.98 0.59
C VAL A 43 4.98 3.56 1.13
N VAL A 44 4.60 3.17 2.34
CA VAL A 44 3.32 3.57 2.95
C VAL A 44 3.30 5.05 3.33
N GLU A 45 4.41 5.61 3.82
CA GLU A 45 4.50 7.06 4.08
C GLU A 45 4.20 7.89 2.83
N LYS A 46 4.71 7.48 1.66
CA LYS A 46 4.40 8.16 0.39
C LYS A 46 2.93 8.03 0.01
N LEU A 47 2.32 6.87 0.26
CA LEU A 47 0.89 6.66 0.01
C LEU A 47 0.03 7.55 0.90
N ILE A 48 0.39 7.68 2.18
CA ILE A 48 -0.28 8.59 3.12
C ILE A 48 -0.14 10.05 2.65
N THR A 49 1.04 10.48 2.20
CA THR A 49 1.22 11.84 1.66
C THR A 49 0.33 12.10 0.44
N LEU A 50 0.24 11.14 -0.49
CA LEU A 50 -0.64 11.24 -1.65
C LEU A 50 -2.13 11.25 -1.24
N GLY A 51 -2.51 10.43 -0.26
CA GLY A 51 -3.87 10.40 0.29
C GLY A 51 -4.26 11.74 0.90
N LYS A 52 -3.38 12.34 1.72
CA LYS A 52 -3.60 13.66 2.35
C LYS A 52 -3.78 14.79 1.34
N LYS A 53 -3.18 14.70 0.15
CA LYS A 53 -3.29 15.74 -0.88
C LYS A 53 -4.68 15.77 -1.54
N GLY A 54 -5.37 14.63 -1.62
CA GLY A 54 -6.77 14.55 -2.05
C GLY A 54 -7.07 14.87 -3.53
N ASP A 55 -6.09 15.28 -4.34
CA ASP A 55 -6.30 15.59 -5.76
C ASP A 55 -6.40 14.33 -6.65
N LEU A 56 -7.03 14.47 -7.83
CA LEU A 56 -7.22 13.37 -8.79
C LEU A 56 -5.88 12.75 -9.23
N ALA A 57 -4.86 13.59 -9.41
CA ALA A 57 -3.52 13.14 -9.81
C ALA A 57 -2.88 12.24 -8.74
N SER A 58 -3.02 12.59 -7.45
CA SER A 58 -2.51 11.80 -6.34
C SER A 58 -3.26 10.50 -6.18
N ARG A 59 -4.59 10.51 -6.34
CA ARG A 59 -5.41 9.28 -6.37
C ARG A 59 -4.93 8.32 -7.48
N ARG A 60 -4.70 8.82 -8.70
CA ARG A 60 -4.14 8.03 -9.81
C ARG A 60 -2.74 7.49 -9.51
N ASN A 61 -1.89 8.28 -8.87
CA ASN A 61 -0.53 7.86 -8.52
C ASN A 61 -0.52 6.81 -7.40
N ALA A 62 -1.41 6.94 -6.41
CA ALA A 62 -1.60 5.94 -5.37
C ALA A 62 -2.15 4.62 -5.96
N ALA A 63 -3.13 4.70 -6.87
CA ALA A 63 -3.73 3.55 -7.56
C ALA A 63 -2.72 2.74 -8.39
N LYS A 64 -1.64 3.38 -8.89
CA LYS A 64 -0.54 2.64 -9.55
C LYS A 64 0.20 1.72 -8.58
N THR A 65 0.21 2.02 -7.28
CA THR A 65 1.00 1.29 -6.29
C THR A 65 0.16 0.30 -5.50
N LEU A 66 -1.07 0.64 -5.16
CA LEU A 66 -1.98 -0.26 -4.46
C LEU A 66 -2.48 -1.38 -5.38
N ARG A 67 -2.74 -2.56 -4.82
CA ARG A 67 -3.56 -3.56 -5.54
C ARG A 67 -5.02 -3.16 -5.42
N ASN A 68 -5.79 -3.50 -6.45
CA ASN A 68 -7.24 -3.36 -6.42
C ASN A 68 -7.79 -4.43 -5.48
N VAL A 69 -7.92 -4.09 -4.21
CA VAL A 69 -8.58 -4.93 -3.23
C VAL A 69 -9.94 -4.30 -2.96
N GLU A 70 -10.95 -5.10 -3.21
CA GLU A 70 -12.34 -4.81 -2.89
C GLU A 70 -12.51 -5.05 -1.40
N ILE A 71 -12.68 -3.95 -0.66
CA ILE A 71 -13.08 -3.94 0.74
C ILE A 71 -14.60 -4.11 0.72
N LEU A 72 -15.09 -5.24 1.22
CA LEU A 72 -16.51 -5.44 1.47
C LEU A 72 -16.80 -4.76 2.79
N ASN A 73 -17.48 -3.61 2.74
CA ASN A 73 -18.02 -3.01 3.95
C ASN A 73 -19.30 -3.74 4.35
N GLU A 74 -19.67 -3.63 5.63
CA GLU A 74 -20.76 -4.37 6.30
C GLU A 74 -22.14 -4.20 5.61
N ASP A 75 -22.27 -3.24 4.68
CA ASP A 75 -23.43 -2.95 3.84
C ASP A 75 -23.44 -3.64 2.45
N GLU A 76 -22.65 -4.71 2.23
CA GLU A 76 -22.48 -5.40 0.93
C GLU A 76 -22.05 -4.50 -0.25
N THR A 77 -21.42 -3.35 0.02
CA THR A 77 -20.87 -2.47 -1.02
C THR A 77 -19.39 -2.77 -1.27
N THR A 78 -19.04 -2.96 -2.53
CA THR A 78 -17.66 -3.18 -3.01
C THR A 78 -16.89 -1.87 -2.97
N GLN A 79 -16.12 -1.63 -1.92
CA GLN A 79 -15.32 -0.41 -1.79
C GLN A 79 -13.89 -0.70 -2.18
N THR A 80 -13.42 -0.12 -3.28
CA THR A 80 -11.99 -0.22 -3.63
C THR A 80 -11.18 0.45 -2.52
N ALA A 81 -9.99 -0.07 -2.18
CA ALA A 81 -9.07 0.48 -1.15
C ALA A 81 -8.75 2.00 -1.24
N LEU A 82 -9.21 2.69 -2.29
CA LEU A 82 -9.20 4.15 -2.44
C LEU A 82 -10.31 4.85 -1.63
N GLN A 83 -11.26 4.12 -1.05
CA GLN A 83 -12.51 4.68 -0.54
C GLN A 83 -12.55 4.85 0.98
N ASN A 84 -11.69 4.17 1.75
CA ASN A 84 -11.68 4.24 3.23
C ASN A 84 -11.00 5.49 3.81
N TYR A 85 -11.11 6.65 3.15
CA TYR A 85 -10.63 7.92 3.69
C TYR A 85 -11.51 9.11 3.28
N TRP A 86 -12.84 8.99 3.42
CA TRP A 86 -13.77 10.11 3.57
C TRP A 86 -14.96 9.67 4.42
#